data_AF-A0A2D4L870-F1
#
_entry.id   AF-A0A2D4L870-F1
#
_cell.length_a   1.000
_cell.length_b   1.000
_cell.length_c   1.000
_cell.angle_alpha   90.00
_cell.angle_beta   90.00
_cell.angle_gamma   90.00
#
_symmetry.space_group_name_H-M   'P 1'
#
loop_
_entity.id
_entity.type
_entity.pdbx_description
1 polymer ?
#
loop_
_entity_poly.entity_id
_entity_poly.type
_entity_poly.pdbx_seq_one_letter_code
_entity_poly.pdbx_strand_id
1 'polypeptide(L)'
;MTRFLPMDTSALPSCLLGLQMNPGERCCSLDGDADRLVYYYVDTAGHFHLLDGDKIATLISTFLQELLIKAGQTLSFAVIQTAYANGSSTGYLEQTMKVPVHCAKTGVKHLHHKAQEFDIGIYFEANGHGTVLFSKAAEDKIRYQAKEEKDLQKREAAKMLENTIDLINQVGMLVHY
;
A
#
# COMPACT_ATOMS: atom_id res chain seq x y z
N MET A 1 23.49 -4.08 27.62
CA MET A 1 24.04 -3.04 26.72
C MET A 1 24.62 -3.73 25.50
N THR A 2 23.79 -4.02 24.50
CA THR A 2 24.24 -4.56 23.22
C THR A 2 24.71 -3.39 22.37
N ARG A 3 26.02 -3.22 22.25
CA ARG A 3 26.63 -2.30 21.29
C ARG A 3 26.36 -2.85 19.89
N PHE A 4 25.61 -2.12 19.08
CA PHE A 4 25.63 -2.32 17.64
C PHE A 4 26.96 -1.76 17.13
N LEU A 5 27.77 -2.62 16.50
CA LEU A 5 28.96 -2.22 15.76
C LEU A 5 28.54 -1.41 14.52
N PRO A 6 29.35 -0.44 14.06
CA PRO A 6 29.08 0.25 12.81
C PRO A 6 29.00 -0.78 11.68
N MET A 7 27.89 -0.77 10.91
CA MET A 7 27.76 -1.63 9.74
C MET A 7 28.79 -1.22 8.70
N ASP A 8 29.62 -2.18 8.33
CA ASP A 8 30.56 -2.11 7.23
C ASP A 8 29.79 -1.97 5.91
N THR A 9 30.21 -1.05 5.05
CA THR A 9 29.57 -0.79 3.73
C THR A 9 29.68 -1.98 2.77
N SER A 10 30.40 -3.04 3.18
CA SER A 10 30.50 -4.34 2.52
C SER A 10 29.24 -5.21 2.63
N ALA A 11 28.25 -4.84 3.45
CA ALA A 11 27.01 -5.61 3.67
C ALA A 11 25.82 -5.17 2.79
N LEU A 12 26.04 -4.30 1.79
CA LEU A 12 25.02 -4.03 0.78
C LEU A 12 24.95 -5.23 -0.19
N PRO A 13 23.74 -5.73 -0.54
CA PRO A 13 23.62 -6.82 -1.51
C PRO A 13 24.36 -6.45 -2.80
N SER A 14 25.07 -7.42 -3.37
CA SER A 14 26.02 -7.21 -4.48
C SER A 14 25.40 -6.57 -5.74
N CYS A 15 24.07 -6.60 -5.87
CA CYS A 15 23.33 -5.89 -6.93
C CYS A 15 23.34 -4.36 -6.79
N LEU A 16 23.77 -3.82 -5.64
CA LEU A 16 23.90 -2.38 -5.39
C LEU A 16 25.32 -1.85 -5.61
N LEU A 17 26.30 -2.69 -5.98
CA LEU A 17 27.64 -2.22 -6.32
C LEU A 17 27.58 -1.30 -7.56
N GLY A 18 27.73 0.01 -7.34
CA GLY A 18 27.75 1.04 -8.38
C GLY A 18 26.59 2.03 -8.31
N LEU A 19 25.57 1.79 -7.48
CA LEU A 19 24.51 2.76 -7.22
C LEU A 19 24.93 3.68 -6.06
N GLN A 20 25.35 4.90 -6.38
CA GLN A 20 25.48 5.95 -5.38
C GLN A 20 24.09 6.48 -5.04
N MET A 21 23.58 6.18 -3.85
CA MET A 21 22.35 6.76 -3.31
C MET A 21 22.67 8.02 -2.52
N ASN A 22 22.05 9.14 -2.87
CA ASN A 22 22.17 10.35 -2.06
C ASN A 22 21.28 10.23 -0.81
N PRO A 23 21.70 10.80 0.34
CA PRO A 23 20.84 10.85 1.52
C PRO A 23 19.49 11.51 1.22
N GLY A 24 18.40 10.85 1.61
CA GLY A 24 17.02 11.29 1.37
C GLY A 24 16.48 11.00 -0.04
N GLU A 25 17.29 10.42 -0.94
CA GLU A 25 16.84 10.03 -2.26
C GLU A 25 15.90 8.81 -2.18
N ARG A 26 14.70 8.93 -2.78
CA ARG A 26 13.72 7.86 -2.81
C ARG A 26 14.06 6.87 -3.91
N CYS A 27 14.40 5.65 -3.52
CA CYS A 27 14.69 4.56 -4.45
C CYS A 27 13.61 3.48 -4.37
N CYS A 28 13.53 2.65 -5.40
CA CYS A 28 12.68 1.47 -5.42
C CYS A 28 13.33 0.34 -6.21
N SER A 29 12.93 -0.89 -5.93
CA SER A 29 13.32 -2.08 -6.69
C SER A 29 12.07 -2.83 -7.12
N LEU A 30 12.14 -3.36 -8.34
CA LEU A 30 11.19 -4.31 -8.90
C LEU A 30 11.84 -5.70 -8.91
N ASP A 31 11.03 -6.74 -8.88
CA ASP A 31 11.51 -8.10 -9.12
C ASP A 31 11.52 -8.45 -10.62
N GLY A 32 11.83 -9.71 -10.96
CA GLY A 32 12.19 -10.12 -12.32
C GLY A 32 11.07 -9.97 -13.36
N ASP A 33 9.82 -10.11 -12.95
CA ASP A 33 8.61 -9.94 -13.75
C ASP A 33 7.80 -8.69 -13.35
N ALA A 34 8.34 -7.87 -12.44
CA ALA A 34 7.78 -6.61 -11.97
C ALA A 34 6.38 -6.74 -11.34
N ASP A 35 6.14 -7.84 -10.61
CA ASP A 35 4.92 -8.07 -9.82
C ASP A 35 5.07 -7.61 -8.36
N ARG A 36 6.30 -7.29 -7.93
CA ARG A 36 6.62 -6.74 -6.60
C ARG A 36 7.31 -5.40 -6.69
N LEU A 37 6.99 -4.55 -5.70
CA LEU A 37 7.61 -3.25 -5.51
C LEU A 37 8.00 -3.07 -4.04
N VAL A 38 9.27 -2.70 -3.82
CA VAL A 38 9.74 -2.23 -2.51
C VAL A 38 10.42 -0.88 -2.67
N TYR A 39 10.17 0.02 -1.72
CA TYR A 39 10.85 1.31 -1.64
C TYR A 39 11.93 1.27 -0.57
N TYR A 40 12.89 2.18 -0.68
CA TYR A 40 13.90 2.38 0.34
C TYR A 40 14.60 3.72 0.15
N TYR A 41 15.27 4.18 1.20
CA TYR A 41 16.14 5.35 1.16
C TYR A 41 17.26 5.21 2.20
N VAL A 42 18.31 6.01 2.06
CA VAL A 42 19.36 6.17 3.08
C VAL A 42 19.15 7.52 3.76
N ASP A 43 19.14 7.56 5.09
CA ASP A 43 19.00 8.82 5.82
C ASP A 43 20.31 9.63 5.86
N THR A 44 20.27 10.83 6.44
CA THR A 44 21.45 11.69 6.58
C THR A 44 22.52 11.14 7.53
N ALA A 45 22.17 10.15 8.37
CA ALA A 45 23.09 9.42 9.22
C ALA A 45 23.70 8.19 8.53
N GLY A 46 23.32 7.91 7.27
CA GLY A 46 23.80 6.76 6.51
C GLY A 46 23.05 5.45 6.82
N HIS A 47 21.94 5.48 7.57
CA HIS A 47 21.16 4.28 7.82
C HIS A 47 20.21 3.99 6.65
N PHE A 48 20.16 2.72 6.27
CA PHE A 48 19.22 2.21 5.29
C PHE A 48 17.83 2.01 5.91
N HIS A 49 16.81 2.58 5.27
CA HIS A 49 15.41 2.45 5.66
C HIS A 49 14.65 1.71 4.57
N LEU A 50 14.12 0.53 4.92
CA LEU A 50 13.25 -0.25 4.04
C LEU A 50 11.80 0.23 4.17
N LEU A 51 11.15 0.42 3.02
CA LEU A 51 9.74 0.73 2.89
C LEU A 51 9.08 -0.42 2.10
N ASP A 52 8.79 -1.49 2.83
CA ASP A 52 8.25 -2.75 2.32
C ASP A 52 6.75 -2.67 1.98
N GLY A 53 6.15 -3.81 1.62
CA GLY A 53 4.73 -3.87 1.25
C GLY A 53 3.78 -3.40 2.36
N ASP A 54 4.11 -3.59 3.64
CA ASP A 54 3.30 -3.07 4.74
C ASP A 54 3.32 -1.54 4.77
N LYS A 55 4.48 -0.93 4.50
CA LYS A 55 4.59 0.54 4.38
C LYS A 55 3.80 1.07 3.18
N ILE A 56 3.78 0.35 2.07
CA ILE A 56 2.96 0.69 0.91
C ILE A 56 1.46 0.60 1.26
N ALA A 57 1.03 -0.50 1.90
CA ALA A 57 -0.35 -0.68 2.33
C ALA A 57 -0.81 0.44 3.27
N THR A 58 -0.01 0.77 4.30
CA THR A 58 -0.34 1.83 5.26
C THR A 58 -0.44 3.21 4.60
N LEU A 59 0.47 3.52 3.67
CA LEU A 59 0.44 4.77 2.92
C LEU A 59 -0.81 4.89 2.05
N ILE A 60 -1.09 3.88 1.22
CA ILE A 60 -2.27 3.85 0.34
C ILE A 60 -3.55 3.90 1.19
N SER A 61 -3.57 3.19 2.32
CA SER A 61 -4.74 3.16 3.19
C SER A 61 -5.05 4.54 3.76
N THR A 62 -4.01 5.25 4.21
CA THR A 62 -4.11 6.62 4.73
C THR A 62 -4.66 7.56 3.65
N PHE A 63 -4.08 7.50 2.45
CA PHE A 63 -4.49 8.33 1.33
C PHE A 63 -5.97 8.10 0.94
N LEU A 64 -6.39 6.85 0.80
CA LEU A 64 -7.76 6.51 0.42
C LEU A 64 -8.76 6.91 1.52
N GLN A 65 -8.44 6.66 2.79
CA GLN A 65 -9.32 7.02 3.90
C GLN A 65 -9.54 8.54 3.98
N GLU A 66 -8.49 9.34 3.82
CA GLU A 66 -8.61 10.80 3.77
C GLU A 66 -9.50 11.26 2.61
N LEU A 67 -9.36 10.66 1.43
CA LEU A 67 -10.19 10.99 0.28
C LEU A 67 -11.66 10.60 0.47
N LEU A 68 -11.93 9.44 1.07
CA LEU A 68 -13.30 9.00 1.40
C LEU A 68 -13.96 9.96 2.38
N ILE A 69 -13.24 10.40 3.42
CA ILE A 69 -13.72 11.40 4.38
C ILE A 69 -14.01 12.72 3.67
N LYS A 70 -13.08 13.21 2.83
CA LYS A 70 -13.26 14.45 2.06
C LYS A 70 -14.42 14.37 1.08
N ALA A 71 -14.63 13.22 0.44
CA ALA A 71 -15.76 12.97 -0.44
C ALA A 71 -17.07 12.76 0.33
N GLY A 72 -17.02 12.56 1.65
CA GLY A 72 -18.20 12.21 2.46
C GLY A 72 -18.76 10.83 2.13
N GLN A 73 -17.91 9.92 1.65
CA GLN A 73 -18.28 8.56 1.28
C GLN A 73 -18.18 7.62 2.48
N THR A 74 -19.25 6.86 2.68
CA THR A 74 -19.31 5.73 3.60
C THR A 74 -19.26 4.45 2.77
N LEU A 75 -18.07 3.85 2.72
CA LEU A 75 -17.77 2.59 2.05
C LEU A 75 -17.03 1.68 3.05
N SER A 76 -17.31 0.39 3.01
CA SER A 76 -16.60 -0.59 3.85
C SER A 76 -15.15 -0.72 3.38
N PHE A 77 -14.22 -0.58 4.32
CA PHE A 77 -12.79 -0.39 4.02
C PHE A 77 -11.97 -1.27 4.95
N ALA A 78 -11.04 -2.06 4.41
CA ALA A 78 -10.19 -2.93 5.21
C ALA A 78 -8.82 -3.18 4.58
N VAL A 79 -7.84 -3.46 5.45
CA VAL A 79 -6.49 -3.89 5.06
C VAL A 79 -6.31 -5.36 5.39
N ILE A 80 -5.85 -6.14 4.43
CA ILE A 80 -5.63 -7.57 4.56
C ILE A 80 -4.11 -7.80 4.59
N GLN A 81 -3.64 -8.36 5.70
CA GLN A 81 -2.25 -8.67 5.93
C GLN A 81 -2.06 -10.18 6.10
N THR A 82 -0.80 -10.62 6.06
CA THR A 82 -0.42 -11.99 6.45
C THR A 82 0.25 -11.96 7.82
N ALA A 83 0.55 -13.14 8.37
CA ALA A 83 1.32 -13.26 9.61
C ALA A 83 2.76 -12.73 9.50
N TYR A 84 3.27 -12.46 8.29
CA TYR A 84 4.59 -11.85 8.08
C TYR A 84 4.60 -10.33 8.26
N ALA A 85 3.42 -9.71 8.39
CA ALA A 85 3.33 -8.28 8.57
C ALA A 85 3.99 -7.84 9.89
N ASN A 86 4.65 -6.70 9.87
CA ASN A 86 5.20 -6.10 11.07
C ASN A 86 4.07 -5.73 12.04
N GLY A 87 4.07 -6.23 13.27
CA GLY A 87 3.00 -5.92 14.23
C GLY A 87 2.79 -4.42 14.50
N SER A 88 3.80 -3.58 14.28
CA SER A 88 3.68 -2.12 14.35
C SER A 88 2.86 -1.54 13.19
N SER A 89 2.89 -2.14 11.99
CA SER A 89 2.06 -1.70 10.86
C SER A 89 0.59 -2.00 11.14
N THR A 90 0.29 -3.19 11.66
CA THR A 90 -1.05 -3.57 12.14
C THR A 90 -1.51 -2.64 13.26
N GLY A 91 -0.67 -2.40 14.28
CA GLY A 91 -0.99 -1.49 15.37
C GLY A 91 -1.28 -0.06 14.89
N TYR A 92 -0.52 0.45 13.92
CA TYR A 92 -0.78 1.77 13.34
C TYR A 92 -2.14 1.84 12.62
N LEU A 93 -2.48 0.84 11.82
CA LEU A 93 -3.75 0.79 11.08
C LEU A 93 -4.95 0.73 12.04
N GLU A 94 -4.92 -0.15 13.03
CA GLU A 94 -6.04 -0.34 13.95
C GLU A 94 -6.15 0.80 14.97
N GLN A 95 -5.03 1.21 15.56
CA GLN A 95 -5.05 2.11 16.72
C GLN A 95 -5.03 3.58 16.30
N THR A 96 -4.27 3.93 15.26
CA THR A 96 -4.14 5.32 14.79
C THR A 96 -5.17 5.62 13.71
N MET A 97 -5.19 4.82 12.64
CA MET A 97 -6.06 5.07 11.48
C MET A 97 -7.50 4.61 11.70
N LYS A 98 -7.76 3.78 12.72
CA LYS A 98 -9.07 3.17 12.99
C LYS A 98 -9.61 2.36 11.81
N VAL A 99 -8.70 1.72 11.07
CA VAL A 99 -9.00 0.88 9.92
C VAL A 99 -9.06 -0.59 10.37
N PRO A 100 -10.09 -1.35 9.99
CA PRO A 100 -10.14 -2.79 10.20
C PRO A 100 -8.98 -3.50 9.50
N VAL A 101 -8.25 -4.35 10.25
CA VAL A 101 -7.20 -5.20 9.69
C VAL A 101 -7.61 -6.66 9.81
N HIS A 102 -7.43 -7.42 8.74
CA HIS A 102 -7.69 -8.86 8.72
C HIS A 102 -6.42 -9.63 8.38
N CYS A 103 -6.12 -10.66 9.16
CA CYS A 103 -5.04 -11.58 8.84
C CYS A 103 -5.57 -12.74 7.99
N ALA A 104 -4.94 -12.98 6.85
CA ALA A 104 -5.20 -14.10 5.95
C ALA A 104 -3.99 -15.04 5.85
N LYS A 105 -4.21 -16.23 5.29
CA LYS A 105 -3.11 -17.14 4.92
C LYS A 105 -2.23 -16.46 3.87
N THR A 106 -0.96 -16.84 3.85
CA THR A 106 0.04 -16.34 2.90
C THR A 106 -0.31 -16.74 1.47
N GLY A 107 0.02 -15.88 0.51
CA GLY A 107 -0.27 -16.07 -0.90
C GLY A 107 -1.47 -15.25 -1.37
N VAL A 108 -1.25 -14.49 -2.45
CA VAL A 108 -2.15 -13.51 -3.07
C VAL A 108 -3.59 -13.99 -3.19
N LYS A 109 -3.82 -15.25 -3.55
CA LYS A 109 -5.17 -15.82 -3.69
C LYS A 109 -6.00 -15.69 -2.40
N HIS A 110 -5.40 -15.91 -1.24
CA HIS A 110 -6.08 -15.82 0.05
C HIS A 110 -6.34 -14.37 0.44
N LEU A 111 -5.37 -13.48 0.21
CA LEU A 111 -5.53 -12.06 0.48
C LEU A 111 -6.61 -11.45 -0.42
N HIS A 112 -6.56 -11.76 -1.72
CA HIS A 112 -7.51 -11.29 -2.72
C HIS A 112 -8.95 -11.70 -2.38
N HIS A 113 -9.19 -12.97 -2.09
CA HIS A 113 -10.53 -13.45 -1.71
C HIS A 113 -11.06 -12.75 -0.47
N LYS A 114 -10.20 -12.47 0.52
CA LYS A 114 -10.61 -11.74 1.72
C LYS A 114 -10.88 -10.26 1.44
N ALA A 115 -10.09 -9.63 0.58
CA ALA A 115 -10.24 -8.24 0.19
C ALA A 115 -11.55 -7.98 -0.58
N GLN A 116 -12.08 -8.96 -1.32
CA GLN A 116 -13.35 -8.88 -2.04
C GLN A 116 -14.59 -8.78 -1.11
N GLU A 117 -14.47 -9.05 0.19
CA GLU A 117 -15.57 -8.93 1.15
C GLU A 117 -15.91 -7.46 1.49
N PHE A 118 -15.11 -6.49 1.02
CA PHE A 118 -15.23 -5.07 1.33
C PHE A 118 -15.45 -4.24 0.05
N ASP A 119 -15.98 -3.04 0.22
CA ASP A 119 -16.09 -2.06 -0.87
C ASP A 119 -14.72 -1.63 -1.37
N ILE A 120 -13.76 -1.50 -0.46
CA ILE A 120 -12.36 -1.20 -0.74
C ILE A 120 -11.50 -2.15 0.10
N GLY A 121 -10.83 -3.08 -0.58
CA GLY A 121 -9.94 -4.05 0.04
C GLY A 121 -8.50 -3.81 -0.38
N ILE A 122 -7.63 -3.47 0.58
CA ILE A 122 -6.20 -3.25 0.35
C ILE A 122 -5.43 -4.46 0.83
N TYR A 123 -4.56 -5.02 0.00
CA TYR A 123 -3.69 -6.10 0.45
C TYR A 123 -2.29 -5.97 -0.12
N PHE A 124 -1.30 -6.13 0.75
CA PHE A 124 0.11 -6.25 0.38
C PHE A 124 0.77 -7.28 1.29
N GLU A 125 1.62 -8.11 0.71
CA GLU A 125 2.57 -8.92 1.46
C GLU A 125 3.86 -8.10 1.69
N ALA A 126 4.59 -8.38 2.78
CA ALA A 126 5.82 -7.65 3.10
C ALA A 126 6.88 -7.71 1.98
N ASN A 127 6.81 -8.70 1.09
CA ASN A 127 7.69 -8.82 -0.08
C ASN A 127 7.40 -7.79 -1.20
N GLY A 128 6.35 -6.96 -1.07
CA GLY A 128 6.00 -5.93 -2.05
C GLY A 128 4.93 -6.34 -3.06
N HIS A 129 4.39 -7.57 -3.02
CA HIS A 129 3.29 -7.99 -3.88
C HIS A 129 1.96 -7.52 -3.27
N GLY A 130 1.17 -6.77 -4.02
CA GLY A 130 -0.15 -6.36 -3.55
C GLY A 130 -0.88 -5.43 -4.50
N THR A 131 -2.15 -5.17 -4.19
CA THR A 131 -2.96 -4.18 -4.90
C THR A 131 -4.14 -3.73 -4.04
N VAL A 132 -4.98 -2.86 -4.60
CA VAL A 132 -6.25 -2.43 -4.03
C VAL A 132 -7.39 -2.90 -4.93
N LEU A 133 -8.44 -3.44 -4.32
CA LEU A 133 -9.67 -3.83 -5.00
C LEU A 133 -10.78 -2.85 -4.64
N PHE A 134 -11.60 -2.53 -5.62
CA PHE A 134 -12.85 -1.78 -5.44
C PHE A 134 -14.02 -2.66 -5.84
N SER A 135 -15.06 -2.73 -5.00
CA SER A 135 -16.29 -3.41 -5.37
C SER A 135 -16.95 -2.64 -6.52
N LYS A 136 -17.68 -3.34 -7.39
CA LYS A 136 -18.38 -2.69 -8.51
C LYS A 136 -19.33 -1.59 -8.02
N ALA A 137 -20.01 -1.82 -6.90
CA ALA A 137 -20.88 -0.84 -6.26
C ALA A 137 -20.11 0.39 -5.75
N ALA A 138 -18.92 0.19 -5.18
CA ALA A 138 -18.05 1.29 -4.73
C ALA A 138 -17.57 2.14 -5.90
N GLU A 139 -17.10 1.50 -6.98
CA GLU A 139 -16.69 2.21 -8.20
C GLU A 139 -17.83 3.06 -8.76
N ASP A 140 -19.02 2.48 -8.94
CA ASP A 140 -20.15 3.18 -9.52
C ASP A 140 -20.57 4.37 -8.65
N LYS A 141 -20.52 4.22 -7.32
CA LYS A 141 -20.81 5.31 -6.36
C LYS A 141 -19.79 6.44 -6.45
N ILE A 142 -18.49 6.11 -6.52
CA ILE A 142 -17.40 7.08 -6.64
C ILE A 142 -17.50 7.83 -7.97
N ARG A 143 -17.68 7.11 -9.09
CA ARG A 143 -17.79 7.72 -10.43
C ARG A 143 -19.04 8.57 -10.59
N TYR A 144 -20.16 8.15 -10.00
CA TYR A 144 -21.37 8.96 -9.96
C TYR A 144 -21.12 10.28 -9.22
N GLN A 145 -20.49 10.22 -8.05
CA GLN A 145 -20.17 11.42 -7.28
C GLN A 145 -19.18 12.34 -8.02
N ALA A 146 -18.16 11.79 -8.67
CA ALA A 146 -17.18 12.57 -9.43
C ALA A 146 -17.83 13.42 -10.55
N LYS A 147 -18.99 12.97 -11.07
CA LYS A 147 -19.76 13.65 -12.13
C LYS A 147 -20.81 14.62 -11.59
N GLU A 148 -21.64 14.15 -10.66
CA GLU A 148 -22.89 14.83 -10.25
C GLU A 148 -22.77 15.67 -8.97
N GLU A 149 -21.68 15.53 -8.21
CA GLU A 149 -21.51 16.24 -6.95
C GLU A 149 -21.46 17.77 -7.14
N LYS A 150 -22.23 18.48 -6.32
CA LYS A 150 -22.37 19.94 -6.40
C LYS A 150 -21.30 20.64 -5.57
N ASP A 151 -20.89 20.02 -4.46
CA ASP A 151 -19.81 20.54 -3.64
C ASP A 151 -18.47 20.32 -4.35
N LEU A 152 -17.74 21.42 -4.60
CA LEU A 152 -16.50 21.36 -5.37
C LEU A 152 -15.43 20.48 -4.68
N GLN A 153 -15.29 20.59 -3.36
CA GLN A 153 -14.27 19.85 -2.61
C GLN A 153 -14.57 18.35 -2.62
N LYS A 154 -15.83 17.97 -2.38
CA LYS A 154 -16.26 16.56 -2.45
C LYS A 154 -16.09 16.00 -3.85
N ARG A 155 -16.43 16.80 -4.88
CA ARG A 155 -16.27 16.39 -6.28
C ARG A 155 -14.80 16.18 -6.66
N GLU A 156 -13.91 17.07 -6.21
CA GLU A 156 -12.47 16.91 -6.45
C GLU A 156 -11.90 15.68 -5.74
N ALA A 157 -12.31 15.42 -4.49
CA ALA A 157 -11.94 14.21 -3.78
C ALA A 157 -12.47 12.94 -4.49
N ALA A 158 -13.72 12.96 -4.97
CA ALA A 158 -14.31 11.86 -5.74
C ALA A 158 -13.59 11.64 -7.09
N LYS A 159 -13.19 12.71 -7.78
CA LYS A 159 -12.37 12.61 -9.01
C LYS A 159 -10.98 12.03 -8.72
N MET A 160 -10.38 12.37 -7.59
CA MET A 160 -9.10 11.77 -7.21
C MET A 160 -9.26 10.26 -6.92
N LEU A 161 -10.34 9.87 -6.25
CA LEU A 161 -10.68 8.46 -6.05
C LEU A 161 -10.93 7.75 -7.39
N GLU A 162 -11.68 8.36 -8.31
CA GLU A 162 -11.90 7.83 -9.66
C GLU A 162 -10.57 7.62 -10.41
N ASN A 163 -9.69 8.62 -10.43
CA ASN A 163 -8.37 8.49 -11.06
C ASN A 163 -7.52 7.40 -10.39
N THR A 164 -7.68 7.20 -9.08
CA THR A 164 -6.98 6.15 -8.35
C THR A 164 -7.47 4.77 -8.74
N ILE A 165 -8.79 4.60 -8.94
CA ILE A 165 -9.39 3.36 -9.47
C ILE A 165 -8.83 3.04 -10.87
N ASP A 166 -8.68 4.06 -11.72
CA ASP A 166 -8.15 3.89 -13.09
C ASP A 166 -6.65 3.64 -13.13
N LEU A 167 -5.90 4.11 -12.12
CA LEU A 167 -4.45 3.94 -12.02
C LEU A 167 -4.06 2.57 -11.44
N ILE A 168 -4.79 2.09 -10.44
CA ILE A 168 -4.44 0.85 -9.74
C ILE A 168 -4.86 -0.36 -10.57
N ASN A 169 -3.93 -1.29 -10.78
CA ASN A 169 -4.25 -2.57 -11.40
C ASN A 169 -5.03 -3.47 -10.42
N GLN A 170 -6.35 -3.45 -10.53
CA GLN A 170 -7.24 -4.28 -9.70
C GLN A 170 -7.24 -5.76 -10.11
N VAL A 171 -6.75 -6.07 -11.31
CA VAL A 171 -6.64 -7.44 -11.85
C VAL A 171 -5.17 -7.84 -11.76
N GLY A 172 -4.65 -7.94 -10.54
CA GLY A 172 -3.32 -8.48 -10.32
C GLY A 172 -3.28 -9.93 -10.82
N MET A 173 -2.92 -10.14 -12.09
CA MET A 173 -2.49 -11.38 -12.77
C MET A 173 -2.99 -12.72 -12.19
N LEU A 174 -4.23 -12.79 -11.72
CA LEU A 174 -4.83 -13.97 -11.08
C LEU A 174 -5.78 -14.73 -12.02
N VAL A 175 -5.86 -14.34 -13.30
CA VAL A 175 -6.84 -14.91 -14.23
C VAL A 175 -6.31 -16.16 -14.95
N HIS A 176 -4.99 -16.39 -15.03
CA HIS A 176 -4.46 -17.56 -15.75
C HIS A 176 -3.11 -18.04 -15.21
N TYR A 177 -3.09 -18.81 -14.13
CA TYR A 177 -2.12 -19.90 -13.89
C TYR A 177 -2.75 -20.98 -13.03
#